data_AF-A0A962KGL2-F1
#
_entry.id   AF-A0A962KGL2-F1
#
_cell.length_a   1.000
_cell.length_b   1.000
_cell.length_c   1.000
_cell.angle_alpha   90.00
_cell.angle_beta   90.00
_cell.angle_gamma   90.00
#
_symmetry.space_group_name_H-M   'P 1'
#
loop_
_entity.id
_entity.type
_entity.pdbx_description
1 polymer ?
#
loop_
_entity_poly.entity_id
_entity_poly.type
_entity_poly.pdbx_seq_one_letter_code
_entity_poly.pdbx_strand_id
1 'polypeptide(L)'
;MSVPENSDFSIHNLPFGIFSVHNESPRIGVAIGDQVLDLNQVAKMGLFQDITTEVSFFSSSSLNSFIGLGKSVTSKIRMRVQELLSKADSPLKGQQGVLYPQESVKLHLPVQIGDYTDFYSSIEHATNVGKMFRDPENALLPNWRHLPVGYHGRASSILVSGTPIHRPKGQVMPKDATHPVYQASGRLDFELEMGFIIGKKSELGDQITTAEAEDYIFGMVLFNDWSARDIQKWEYVPLGPFLG
;
A
#
# COMPACT_ATOMS: atom_id res chain seq x y z
N MET A 1 -17.85 7.65 -20.71
CA MET A 1 -18.07 6.28 -20.18
C MET A 1 -19.10 6.37 -19.07
N SER A 2 -19.98 5.39 -18.93
CA SER A 2 -20.86 5.28 -17.76
C SER A 2 -20.10 4.59 -16.63
N VAL A 3 -19.89 5.30 -15.52
CA VAL A 3 -19.35 4.70 -14.29
C VAL A 3 -20.52 4.18 -13.45
N PRO A 4 -20.52 2.92 -12.98
CA PRO A 4 -21.56 2.42 -12.09
C PRO A 4 -21.69 3.25 -10.81
N GLU A 5 -22.91 3.46 -10.32
CA GLU A 5 -23.20 4.31 -9.15
C GLU A 5 -22.45 3.86 -7.87
N ASN A 6 -22.29 2.55 -7.68
CA ASN A 6 -21.59 1.95 -6.54
C ASN A 6 -20.15 1.52 -6.87
N SER A 7 -19.53 2.12 -7.87
CA SER A 7 -18.13 1.85 -8.19
C SER A 7 -17.20 2.55 -7.19
N ASP A 8 -16.24 1.81 -6.65
CA ASP A 8 -15.12 2.40 -5.90
C ASP A 8 -14.33 3.39 -6.77
N PHE A 9 -14.31 3.18 -8.09
CA PHE A 9 -13.48 3.91 -9.04
C PHE A 9 -14.26 5.00 -9.76
N SER A 10 -14.83 5.95 -9.01
CA SER A 10 -15.48 7.13 -9.58
C SER A 10 -14.48 8.05 -10.31
N ILE A 11 -15.00 8.99 -11.09
CA ILE A 11 -14.21 10.07 -11.70
C ILE A 11 -13.49 10.94 -10.65
N HIS A 12 -13.90 10.85 -9.38
CA HIS A 12 -13.28 11.55 -8.26
C HIS A 12 -12.27 10.69 -7.49
N ASN A 13 -12.23 9.37 -7.71
CA ASN A 13 -11.24 8.49 -7.07
C ASN A 13 -9.93 8.42 -7.89
N LEU A 14 -9.96 7.92 -9.12
CA LEU A 14 -8.79 7.83 -10.03
C LEU A 14 -7.48 7.35 -9.34
N PRO A 15 -7.44 6.15 -8.72
CA PRO A 15 -6.24 5.66 -8.05
C PRO A 15 -5.20 5.18 -9.08
N PHE A 16 -3.93 5.35 -8.74
CA PHE A 16 -2.81 4.84 -9.54
C PHE A 16 -2.45 3.42 -9.15
N GLY A 17 -2.11 2.59 -10.13
CA GLY A 17 -1.65 1.22 -9.89
C GLY A 17 -0.70 0.74 -10.97
N ILE A 18 -0.14 -0.45 -10.76
CA ILE A 18 0.66 -1.16 -11.76
C ILE A 18 -0.15 -2.34 -12.27
N PHE A 19 -0.29 -2.43 -13.58
CA PHE A 19 -1.00 -3.52 -14.24
C PHE A 19 -0.21 -4.05 -15.43
N SER A 20 -0.54 -5.26 -15.86
CA SER A 20 -0.14 -5.81 -17.15
C SER A 20 -1.35 -6.41 -17.86
N VAL A 21 -1.29 -6.45 -19.19
CA VAL A 21 -2.29 -7.10 -20.04
C VAL A 21 -1.63 -8.33 -20.65
N HIS A 22 -2.23 -9.50 -20.47
CA HIS A 22 -1.64 -10.78 -20.91
C HIS A 22 -0.16 -10.93 -20.48
N ASN A 23 0.75 -11.10 -21.45
CA ASN A 23 2.20 -11.27 -21.24
C ASN A 23 3.00 -9.99 -21.50
N GLU A 24 2.34 -8.83 -21.57
CA GLU A 24 3.03 -7.56 -21.74
C GLU A 24 3.72 -7.11 -20.45
N SER A 25 4.71 -6.22 -20.59
CA SER A 25 5.40 -5.61 -19.46
C SER A 25 4.44 -4.82 -18.56
N PRO A 26 4.61 -4.89 -17.23
CA PRO A 26 3.86 -4.07 -16.29
C PRO A 26 4.10 -2.57 -16.52
N ARG A 27 3.07 -1.76 -16.26
CA ARG A 27 3.07 -0.31 -16.48
C ARG A 27 2.05 0.42 -15.61
N ILE A 28 2.13 1.74 -15.60
CA ILE A 28 1.27 2.60 -14.78
C ILE A 28 -0.12 2.72 -15.39
N GLY A 29 -1.15 2.51 -14.58
CA GLY A 29 -2.55 2.71 -14.95
C GLY A 29 -3.35 3.48 -13.92
N VAL A 30 -4.54 3.92 -14.33
CA VAL A 30 -5.54 4.55 -13.46
C VAL A 30 -6.86 3.81 -13.57
N ALA A 31 -7.45 3.43 -12.43
CA ALA A 31 -8.77 2.79 -12.42
C ALA A 31 -9.90 3.80 -12.62
N ILE A 32 -10.90 3.43 -13.43
CA ILE A 32 -12.12 4.22 -13.68
C ILE A 32 -13.28 3.26 -14.03
N GLY A 33 -14.34 3.25 -13.22
CA GLY A 33 -15.41 2.27 -13.37
C GLY A 33 -14.87 0.84 -13.29
N ASP A 34 -15.17 0.04 -14.30
CA ASP A 34 -14.67 -1.32 -14.49
C ASP A 34 -13.45 -1.38 -15.44
N GLN A 35 -12.83 -0.24 -15.75
CA GLN A 35 -11.71 -0.12 -16.67
C GLN A 35 -10.42 0.31 -15.97
N VAL A 36 -9.30 0.10 -16.65
CA VAL A 36 -7.99 0.66 -16.35
C VAL A 36 -7.51 1.47 -17.56
N LEU A 37 -7.24 2.75 -17.33
CA LEU A 37 -6.61 3.64 -18.30
C LEU A 37 -5.10 3.44 -18.30
N ASP A 38 -4.53 3.12 -19.46
CA ASP A 38 -3.09 2.93 -19.67
C ASP A 38 -2.35 4.26 -19.82
N LEU A 39 -1.66 4.72 -18.77
CA LEU A 39 -1.00 6.02 -18.81
C LEU A 39 0.21 6.06 -19.75
N ASN A 40 0.83 4.91 -20.05
CA ASN A 40 1.90 4.84 -21.04
C ASN A 40 1.38 5.17 -22.44
N GLN A 41 0.18 4.70 -22.79
CA GLN A 41 -0.42 5.02 -24.08
C GLN A 41 -0.87 6.48 -24.15
N VAL A 42 -1.47 6.99 -23.07
CA VAL A 42 -1.83 8.42 -22.98
C VAL A 42 -0.60 9.32 -23.14
N ALA A 43 0.53 8.93 -22.54
CA ALA A 43 1.80 9.65 -22.69
C ALA A 43 2.35 9.61 -24.12
N LYS A 44 2.28 8.46 -24.81
CA LYS A 44 2.70 8.31 -26.22
C LYS A 44 1.86 9.14 -27.18
N MET A 45 0.60 9.41 -26.84
CA MET A 45 -0.27 10.35 -27.57
C MET A 45 0.12 11.82 -27.36
N GLY A 46 1.12 12.11 -26.52
CA GLY A 46 1.59 13.46 -26.23
C GLY A 46 0.73 14.25 -25.23
N LEU A 47 -0.24 13.60 -24.60
CA LEU A 47 -1.26 14.27 -23.78
C LEU A 47 -0.76 14.75 -22.40
N PHE A 48 0.52 14.54 -22.08
CA PHE A 48 1.19 15.00 -20.86
C PHE A 48 2.40 15.91 -21.11
N GLN A 49 2.71 16.26 -22.38
CA GLN A 49 3.94 16.98 -22.75
C GLN A 49 4.07 18.37 -22.13
N ASP A 50 2.95 19.03 -21.82
CA ASP A 50 2.90 20.33 -21.16
C ASP A 50 3.06 20.25 -19.62
N ILE A 51 3.02 19.03 -19.06
CA ILE A 51 3.13 18.79 -17.62
C ILE A 51 4.53 18.26 -17.26
N THR A 52 5.04 17.32 -18.05
CA THR A 52 6.34 16.67 -17.83
C THR A 52 7.00 16.32 -19.16
N THR A 53 8.31 16.57 -19.26
CA THR A 53 9.14 16.13 -20.38
C THR A 53 9.61 14.69 -20.21
N GLU A 54 9.67 14.20 -18.97
CA GLU A 54 9.93 12.80 -18.66
C GLU A 54 8.62 12.02 -18.77
N VAL A 55 8.56 11.08 -19.71
CA VAL A 55 7.38 10.21 -19.94
C VAL A 55 7.74 8.72 -19.97
N SER A 56 9.03 8.38 -19.94
CA SER A 56 9.50 7.00 -19.99
C SER A 56 9.03 6.18 -18.78
N PHE A 57 8.89 6.80 -17.60
CA PHE A 57 8.46 6.12 -16.38
C PHE A 57 7.03 5.60 -16.43
N PHE A 58 6.18 6.04 -17.37
CA PHE A 58 4.83 5.47 -17.49
C PHE A 58 4.87 3.99 -17.90
N SER A 59 5.99 3.54 -18.48
CA SER A 59 6.27 2.13 -18.79
C SER A 59 7.01 1.38 -17.66
N SER A 60 7.22 2.01 -16.50
CA SER A 60 7.88 1.38 -15.35
C SER A 60 6.99 0.34 -14.67
N SER A 61 7.63 -0.68 -14.09
CA SER A 61 6.98 -1.73 -13.31
C SER A 61 6.65 -1.34 -11.86
N SER A 62 6.87 -0.07 -11.49
CA SER A 62 6.54 0.48 -10.18
C SER A 62 6.25 1.98 -10.27
N LEU A 63 5.49 2.50 -9.30
CA LEU A 63 5.14 3.91 -9.22
C LEU A 63 6.29 4.79 -8.69
N ASN A 64 7.41 4.23 -8.23
CA ASN A 64 8.45 4.99 -7.51
C ASN A 64 8.96 6.21 -8.29
N SER A 65 9.27 6.07 -9.58
CA SER A 65 9.73 7.19 -10.40
C SER A 65 8.64 8.23 -10.64
N PHE A 66 7.40 7.78 -10.86
CA PHE A 66 6.25 8.67 -11.01
C PHE A 66 5.97 9.48 -9.75
N ILE A 67 5.98 8.80 -8.59
CA ILE A 67 5.87 9.40 -7.26
C ILE A 67 7.00 10.40 -7.03
N GLY A 68 8.22 10.05 -7.45
CA GLY A 68 9.42 10.89 -7.32
C GLY A 68 9.37 12.24 -8.05
N LEU A 69 8.45 12.44 -9.00
CA LEU A 69 8.19 13.75 -9.61
C LEU A 69 7.56 14.76 -8.63
N GLY A 70 7.04 14.26 -7.52
CA GLY A 70 6.41 15.05 -6.47
C GLY A 70 4.91 15.29 -6.70
N LYS A 71 4.25 15.66 -5.60
CA LYS A 71 2.79 15.83 -5.50
C LYS A 71 2.23 16.85 -6.50
N SER A 72 2.98 17.91 -6.80
CA SER A 72 2.58 18.94 -7.79
C SER A 72 2.42 18.36 -9.20
N VAL A 73 3.38 17.56 -9.67
CA VAL A 73 3.33 16.96 -11.01
C VAL A 73 2.29 15.85 -11.09
N THR A 74 2.30 14.94 -10.11
CA THR A 74 1.36 13.81 -10.07
C THR A 74 -0.11 14.28 -9.94
N SER A 75 -0.37 15.37 -9.21
CA SER A 75 -1.71 16.00 -9.14
C SER A 75 -2.12 16.61 -10.48
N LYS A 76 -1.22 17.27 -11.21
CA LYS A 76 -1.51 17.77 -12.56
C LYS A 76 -1.85 16.64 -13.53
N ILE A 77 -1.13 15.53 -13.47
CA ILE A 77 -1.41 14.34 -14.29
C ILE A 77 -2.78 13.76 -13.94
N ARG A 78 -3.12 13.65 -12.65
CA ARG A 78 -4.44 13.24 -12.18
C ARG A 78 -5.55 14.15 -12.74
N MET A 79 -5.39 15.47 -12.64
CA MET A 79 -6.36 16.43 -13.17
C MET A 79 -6.51 16.30 -14.70
N ARG A 80 -5.40 16.15 -15.43
CA ARG A 80 -5.42 15.90 -16.87
C ARG A 80 -6.16 14.61 -17.22
N VAL A 81 -5.94 13.53 -16.47
CA VAL A 81 -6.68 12.27 -16.65
C VAL A 81 -8.17 12.48 -16.41
N GLN A 82 -8.55 13.20 -15.35
CA GLN A 82 -9.94 13.52 -15.04
C GLN A 82 -10.61 14.33 -16.17
N GLU A 83 -9.92 15.35 -16.69
CA GLU A 83 -10.38 16.15 -17.84
C GLU A 83 -10.57 15.29 -19.09
N LEU A 84 -9.58 14.46 -19.42
CA LEU A 84 -9.61 13.56 -20.58
C LEU A 84 -10.74 12.53 -20.47
N LEU A 85 -11.06 12.04 -19.28
CA LEU A 85 -12.14 11.07 -19.07
C LEU A 85 -13.54 11.73 -19.06
N SER A 86 -13.62 13.02 -18.76
CA SER A 86 -14.89 13.76 -18.65
C SER A 86 -15.37 14.38 -19.96
N LYS A 87 -14.46 14.65 -20.91
CA LYS A 87 -14.80 15.30 -22.19
C LYS A 87 -15.48 14.35 -23.19
N ALA A 88 -16.58 14.78 -23.79
CA ALA A 88 -17.33 13.99 -24.77
C ALA A 88 -16.56 13.78 -26.10
N ASP A 89 -15.71 14.75 -26.44
CA ASP A 89 -14.80 14.81 -27.59
C ASP A 89 -13.35 14.46 -27.21
N SER A 90 -13.17 13.72 -26.10
CA SER A 90 -11.86 13.31 -25.63
C SER A 90 -11.04 12.59 -26.71
N PRO A 91 -9.73 12.89 -26.84
CA PRO A 91 -8.85 12.19 -27.77
C PRO A 91 -8.67 10.70 -27.41
N LEU A 92 -9.06 10.28 -26.20
CA LEU A 92 -9.06 8.88 -25.78
C LEU A 92 -10.20 8.07 -26.43
N LYS A 93 -11.25 8.74 -26.91
CA LYS A 93 -12.44 8.09 -27.44
C LYS A 93 -12.14 7.37 -28.75
N GLY A 94 -12.49 6.09 -28.82
CA GLY A 94 -12.24 5.24 -30.00
C GLY A 94 -10.80 4.76 -30.14
N GLN A 95 -9.89 5.11 -29.23
CA GLN A 95 -8.53 4.59 -29.23
C GLN A 95 -8.50 3.17 -28.69
N GLN A 96 -8.00 2.24 -29.49
CA GLN A 96 -7.77 0.87 -29.05
C GLN A 96 -6.54 0.79 -28.15
N GLY A 97 -6.60 -0.10 -27.15
CA GLY A 97 -5.47 -0.36 -26.26
C GLY A 97 -5.14 0.76 -25.26
N VAL A 98 -6.02 1.74 -25.09
CA VAL A 98 -5.90 2.82 -24.08
C VAL A 98 -6.68 2.49 -22.80
N LEU A 99 -7.81 1.80 -22.93
CA LEU A 99 -8.64 1.33 -21.83
C LEU A 99 -8.74 -0.20 -21.89
N TYR A 100 -8.59 -0.83 -20.75
CA TYR A 100 -8.72 -2.28 -20.59
C TYR A 100 -9.74 -2.60 -19.52
N PRO A 101 -10.63 -3.59 -19.71
CA PRO A 101 -11.46 -4.12 -18.64
C PRO A 101 -10.60 -4.59 -17.47
N GLN A 102 -10.95 -4.24 -16.24
CA GLN A 102 -10.23 -4.64 -15.03
C GLN A 102 -10.09 -6.15 -14.91
N GLU A 103 -11.11 -6.90 -15.35
CA GLU A 103 -11.07 -8.37 -15.39
C GLU A 103 -10.03 -8.96 -16.36
N SER A 104 -9.59 -8.18 -17.35
CA SER A 104 -8.60 -8.62 -18.35
C SER A 104 -7.15 -8.28 -17.98
N VAL A 105 -6.93 -7.58 -16.86
CA VAL A 105 -5.60 -7.16 -16.44
C VAL A 105 -5.13 -7.92 -15.20
N LYS A 106 -3.81 -8.01 -15.04
CA LYS A 106 -3.18 -8.47 -13.80
C LYS A 106 -2.63 -7.27 -13.05
N LEU A 107 -3.05 -7.08 -11.80
CA LEU A 107 -2.48 -6.08 -10.90
C LEU A 107 -1.19 -6.60 -10.27
N HIS A 108 -0.25 -5.69 -10.01
CA HIS A 108 1.03 -5.96 -9.37
C HIS A 108 1.22 -5.06 -8.15
N LEU A 109 2.27 -5.31 -7.36
CA LEU A 109 2.63 -4.43 -6.26
C LEU A 109 2.89 -3.01 -6.80
N PRO A 110 2.26 -1.95 -6.25
CA PRO A 110 2.29 -0.64 -6.86
C PRO A 110 3.65 0.06 -6.72
N VAL A 111 4.42 -0.28 -5.69
CA VAL A 111 5.72 0.33 -5.40
C VAL A 111 6.74 -0.74 -5.09
N GLN A 112 7.99 -0.48 -5.45
CA GLN A 112 9.13 -1.17 -4.86
C GLN A 112 9.37 -0.57 -3.47
N ILE A 113 9.13 -1.38 -2.44
CA ILE A 113 9.18 -0.95 -1.04
C ILE A 113 10.62 -1.07 -0.57
N GLY A 114 11.22 0.08 -0.20
CA GLY A 114 12.54 0.10 0.45
C GLY A 114 12.42 -0.34 1.90
N ASP A 115 11.65 0.42 2.66
CA ASP A 115 11.38 0.19 4.08
C ASP A 115 9.87 0.13 4.34
N TYR A 116 9.48 -0.65 5.33
CA TYR A 116 8.13 -0.73 5.86
C TYR A 116 8.19 -0.55 7.37
N THR A 117 7.34 0.34 7.88
CA THR A 117 7.18 0.60 9.30
C THR A 117 5.72 0.38 9.66
N ASP A 118 5.48 -0.40 10.70
CA ASP A 118 4.17 -0.62 11.26
C ASP A 118 4.00 0.20 12.55
N PHE A 119 2.84 0.85 12.68
CA PHE A 119 2.50 1.71 13.80
C PHE A 119 1.38 1.12 14.64
N TYR A 120 1.47 1.33 15.95
CA TYR A 120 0.57 0.76 16.94
C TYR A 120 -0.44 1.79 17.46
N SER A 121 -1.11 2.49 16.53
CA SER A 121 -1.80 3.77 16.81
C SER A 121 -3.28 3.66 17.18
N SER A 122 -3.89 2.47 17.18
CA SER A 122 -5.26 2.28 17.67
C SER A 122 -5.26 2.05 19.18
N ILE A 123 -5.93 2.94 19.93
CA ILE A 123 -5.99 2.84 21.40
C ILE A 123 -6.80 1.62 21.85
N GLU A 124 -7.89 1.29 21.16
CA GLU A 124 -8.73 0.14 21.44
C GLU A 124 -7.95 -1.15 21.20
N HIS A 125 -7.25 -1.25 20.07
CA HIS A 125 -6.38 -2.38 19.76
C HIS A 125 -5.30 -2.52 20.84
N ALA A 126 -4.58 -1.43 21.13
CA ALA A 126 -3.50 -1.41 22.12
C ALA A 126 -3.97 -1.84 23.52
N THR A 127 -5.16 -1.38 23.91
CA THR A 127 -5.81 -1.73 25.18
C THR A 127 -6.21 -3.19 25.21
N ASN A 128 -6.82 -3.71 24.15
CA ASN A 128 -7.29 -5.10 24.08
C ASN A 128 -6.13 -6.09 24.14
N VAL A 129 -5.09 -5.88 23.34
CA VAL A 129 -3.86 -6.68 23.38
C VAL A 129 -3.21 -6.56 24.76
N GLY A 130 -3.12 -5.34 25.31
CA GLY A 130 -2.61 -5.12 26.66
C GLY A 130 -3.31 -5.96 27.74
N LYS A 131 -4.64 -6.01 27.72
CA LYS A 131 -5.44 -6.82 28.64
C LYS A 131 -5.23 -8.33 28.47
N MET A 132 -4.92 -8.80 27.26
CA MET A 132 -4.70 -10.24 26.99
C MET A 132 -3.30 -10.72 27.40
N PHE A 133 -2.29 -9.86 27.29
CA PHE A 133 -0.89 -10.22 27.51
C PHE A 133 -0.32 -9.72 28.84
N ARG A 134 -0.95 -8.74 29.50
CA ARG A 134 -0.51 -8.10 30.74
C ARG A 134 -1.67 -7.97 31.73
N ASP A 135 -1.48 -7.17 32.76
CA ASP A 135 -2.50 -6.78 33.73
C ASP A 135 -3.58 -5.89 33.05
N PRO A 136 -4.88 -6.26 33.12
CA PRO A 136 -5.97 -5.46 32.59
C PRO A 136 -6.04 -4.02 33.10
N GLU A 137 -5.58 -3.73 34.33
CA GLU A 137 -5.55 -2.37 34.88
C GLU A 137 -4.42 -1.53 34.27
N ASN A 138 -3.36 -2.18 33.77
CA ASN A 138 -2.17 -1.56 33.20
C ASN A 138 -1.97 -1.95 31.72
N ALA A 139 -3.07 -2.00 30.97
CA ALA A 139 -3.09 -2.49 29.59
C ALA A 139 -2.19 -1.67 28.65
N LEU A 140 -2.18 -0.35 28.78
CA LEU A 140 -1.33 0.54 28.00
C LEU A 140 0.00 0.78 28.72
N LEU A 141 1.11 0.61 28.00
CA LEU A 141 2.42 0.98 28.52
C LEU A 141 2.56 2.51 28.61
N PRO A 142 3.38 3.04 29.55
CA PRO A 142 3.46 4.47 29.81
C PRO A 142 3.75 5.33 28.57
N ASN A 143 4.62 4.84 27.67
CA ASN A 143 5.04 5.57 26.47
C ASN A 143 3.94 5.73 25.40
N TRP A 144 2.92 4.86 25.39
CA TRP A 144 1.97 4.76 24.28
C TRP A 144 1.20 6.07 24.02
N ARG A 145 0.91 6.84 25.08
CA ARG A 145 0.20 8.13 24.97
C ARG A 145 1.12 9.31 24.63
N HIS A 146 2.43 9.10 24.58
CA HIS A 146 3.42 10.16 24.41
C HIS A 146 4.12 10.13 23.06
N LEU A 147 4.07 9.00 22.35
CA LEU A 147 4.61 8.85 21.00
C LEU A 147 3.84 7.77 20.24
N PRO A 148 3.74 7.86 18.90
CA PRO A 148 3.17 6.81 18.08
C PRO A 148 4.16 5.64 18.03
N VAL A 149 3.98 4.66 18.91
CA VAL A 149 4.84 3.47 18.98
C VAL A 149 4.80 2.76 17.63
N GLY A 150 5.94 2.31 17.13
CA GLY A 150 6.04 1.55 15.89
C GLY A 150 7.35 0.76 15.82
N TYR A 151 7.46 -0.10 14.82
CA TYR A 151 8.62 -0.96 14.59
C TYR A 151 8.87 -1.16 13.10
N HIS A 152 10.08 -1.58 12.75
CA HIS A 152 10.42 -1.91 11.36
C HIS A 152 9.80 -3.27 10.99
N GLY A 153 8.92 -3.27 10.00
CA GLY A 153 8.37 -4.49 9.42
C GLY A 153 9.26 -5.06 8.31
N ARG A 154 8.78 -6.10 7.64
CA ARG A 154 9.56 -6.79 6.60
C ARG A 154 9.08 -6.44 5.19
N ALA A 155 9.80 -5.55 4.51
CA ALA A 155 9.46 -5.13 3.14
C ALA A 155 9.39 -6.28 2.11
N SER A 156 10.28 -7.29 2.23
CA SER A 156 10.38 -8.37 1.25
C SER A 156 9.17 -9.31 1.20
N SER A 157 8.33 -9.32 2.24
CA SER A 157 7.15 -10.19 2.37
C SER A 157 5.84 -9.44 2.14
N ILE A 158 5.88 -8.19 1.66
CA ILE A 158 4.69 -7.46 1.27
C ILE A 158 4.26 -7.93 -0.12
N LEU A 159 3.03 -8.40 -0.21
CA LEU A 159 2.47 -9.04 -1.40
C LEU A 159 1.23 -8.28 -1.87
N VAL A 160 0.97 -8.33 -3.17
CA VAL A 160 -0.25 -7.77 -3.76
C VAL A 160 -1.47 -8.63 -3.37
N SER A 161 -2.63 -7.99 -3.24
CA SER A 161 -3.91 -8.65 -2.97
C SER A 161 -4.15 -9.85 -3.89
N GLY A 162 -4.75 -10.91 -3.34
CA GLY A 162 -4.99 -12.18 -4.04
C GLY A 162 -3.83 -13.17 -3.98
N THR A 163 -2.66 -12.78 -3.46
CA THR A 163 -1.54 -13.72 -3.26
C THR A 163 -1.85 -14.67 -2.09
N PRO A 164 -1.83 -16.01 -2.29
CA PRO A 164 -2.06 -16.95 -1.21
C PRO A 164 -0.95 -16.89 -0.14
N ILE A 165 -1.33 -16.89 1.12
CA ILE A 165 -0.41 -16.93 2.26
C ILE A 165 -0.30 -18.35 2.79
N HIS A 166 0.92 -18.87 2.89
CA HIS A 166 1.17 -20.17 3.49
C HIS A 166 1.24 -20.04 5.02
N ARG A 167 0.50 -20.89 5.74
CA ARG A 167 0.55 -20.92 7.21
C ARG A 167 2.00 -21.13 7.68
N PRO A 168 2.57 -20.22 8.49
CA PRO A 168 3.96 -20.32 8.90
C PRO A 168 4.16 -21.48 9.88
N LYS A 169 5.39 -21.99 9.90
CA LYS A 169 5.91 -22.87 10.94
C LYS A 169 6.97 -22.13 11.72
N GLY A 170 6.99 -22.30 13.03
CA GLY A 170 7.93 -21.62 13.90
C GLY A 170 8.01 -22.26 15.27
N GLN A 171 8.83 -21.67 16.13
CA GLN A 171 8.86 -22.05 17.54
C GLN A 171 7.65 -21.43 18.25
N VAL A 172 6.99 -22.24 19.05
CA VAL A 172 5.93 -21.77 19.97
C VAL A 172 6.16 -22.37 21.34
N MET A 173 5.68 -21.69 22.39
CA MET A 173 5.73 -22.17 23.77
C MET A 173 4.32 -22.60 24.22
N PRO A 174 3.98 -23.91 24.18
CA PRO A 174 2.70 -24.40 24.68
C PRO A 174 2.54 -24.13 26.18
N LYS A 175 1.28 -24.12 26.63
CA LYS A 175 0.97 -24.05 28.06
C LYS A 175 1.62 -25.23 28.80
N ASP A 176 2.24 -24.96 29.93
CA ASP A 176 2.89 -25.95 30.82
C ASP A 176 4.12 -26.67 30.21
N ALA A 177 4.57 -26.27 29.02
CA ALA A 177 5.81 -26.77 28.43
C ALA A 177 7.05 -26.13 29.10
N THR A 178 8.14 -26.88 29.18
CA THR A 178 9.44 -26.38 29.66
C THR A 178 10.37 -25.94 28.54
N HIS A 179 10.06 -26.31 27.30
CA HIS A 179 10.84 -26.02 26.10
C HIS A 179 9.90 -25.69 24.93
N PRO A 180 10.30 -24.79 24.01
CA PRO A 180 9.51 -24.51 22.82
C PRO A 180 9.47 -25.73 21.88
N VAL A 181 8.42 -25.81 21.07
CA VAL A 181 8.27 -26.83 20.03
C VAL A 181 8.20 -26.17 18.65
N TYR A 182 8.75 -26.84 17.63
CA TYR A 182 8.64 -26.40 16.24
C TYR A 182 7.39 -27.03 15.60
N GLN A 183 6.43 -26.19 15.21
CA GLN A 183 5.18 -26.65 14.59
C GLN A 183 4.58 -25.57 13.68
N ALA A 184 3.51 -25.94 12.95
CA ALA A 184 2.69 -24.95 12.26
C ALA A 184 1.96 -24.07 13.29
N SER A 185 1.85 -22.77 13.03
CA SER A 185 1.11 -21.86 13.89
C SER A 185 -0.33 -22.32 14.03
N GLY A 186 -0.80 -22.48 15.28
CA GLY A 186 -2.19 -22.74 15.63
C GLY A 186 -3.02 -21.46 15.78
N ARG A 187 -2.39 -20.28 15.70
CA ARG A 187 -3.02 -18.96 15.94
C ARG A 187 -2.66 -17.94 14.85
N LEU A 188 -2.96 -18.31 13.61
CA LEU A 188 -2.88 -17.40 12.46
C LEU A 188 -4.06 -16.42 12.50
N ASP A 189 -3.77 -15.15 12.31
CA ASP A 189 -4.69 -14.02 12.49
C ASP A 189 -4.48 -12.96 11.40
N PHE A 190 -5.43 -12.04 11.28
CA PHE A 190 -5.33 -10.88 10.39
C PHE A 190 -5.33 -9.58 11.21
N GLU A 191 -4.65 -8.54 10.72
CA GLU A 191 -4.76 -7.18 11.26
C GLU A 191 -5.31 -6.26 10.17
N LEU A 192 -6.45 -5.62 10.44
CA LEU A 192 -7.04 -4.66 9.51
C LEU A 192 -6.31 -3.32 9.62
N GLU A 193 -5.63 -2.92 8.56
CA GLU A 193 -4.82 -1.71 8.55
C GLU A 193 -4.98 -0.87 7.28
N MET A 194 -4.43 0.34 7.34
CA MET A 194 -4.17 1.19 6.18
C MET A 194 -2.70 1.55 6.14
N GLY A 195 -2.09 1.42 4.97
CA GLY A 195 -0.72 1.87 4.71
C GLY A 195 -0.71 3.20 3.96
N PHE A 196 0.16 4.12 4.35
CA PHE A 196 0.46 5.31 3.54
C PHE A 196 1.75 5.10 2.73
N ILE A 197 1.76 5.57 1.49
CA ILE A 197 2.93 5.55 0.62
C ILE A 197 3.62 6.90 0.70
N ILE A 198 4.91 6.92 1.03
CA ILE A 198 5.71 8.15 1.09
C ILE A 198 6.06 8.62 -0.33
N GLY A 199 5.80 9.91 -0.57
CA GLY A 199 5.94 10.58 -1.87
C GLY A 199 7.12 11.53 -2.02
N LYS A 200 7.82 11.83 -0.93
CA LYS A 200 8.92 12.79 -0.90
C LYS A 200 10.07 12.25 -0.05
N LYS A 201 11.30 12.53 -0.47
CA LYS A 201 12.52 12.16 0.27
C LYS A 201 12.86 13.26 1.29
N SER A 202 13.44 12.86 2.41
CA SER A 202 14.18 13.72 3.33
C SER A 202 15.65 13.27 3.35
N GLU A 203 16.56 14.19 3.63
CA GLU A 203 17.97 13.82 3.82
C GLU A 203 18.19 13.24 5.22
N LEU A 204 19.23 12.41 5.37
CA LEU A 204 19.57 11.84 6.66
C LEU A 204 19.98 12.95 7.64
N GLY A 205 19.27 13.04 8.76
CA GLY A 205 19.49 14.06 9.79
C GLY A 205 18.48 15.22 9.73
N ASP A 206 17.74 15.35 8.64
CA ASP A 206 16.65 16.32 8.54
C ASP A 206 15.42 15.86 9.32
N GLN A 207 14.64 16.82 9.80
CA GLN A 207 13.38 16.58 10.49
C GLN A 207 12.21 17.03 9.60
N ILE A 208 11.12 16.28 9.64
CA ILE A 208 9.85 16.64 9.00
C ILE A 208 8.92 17.14 10.09
N THR A 209 8.42 18.37 9.96
CA THR A 209 7.46 18.91 10.92
C THR A 209 6.08 18.29 10.73
N THR A 210 5.25 18.29 11.76
CA THR A 210 3.86 17.81 11.66
C THR A 210 3.02 18.63 10.69
N ALA A 211 3.35 19.91 10.48
CA ALA A 211 2.69 20.78 9.51
C ALA A 211 2.98 20.38 8.06
N GLU A 212 4.13 19.76 7.79
CA GLU A 212 4.56 19.34 6.45
C GLU A 212 4.30 17.86 6.17
N ALA A 213 3.98 17.06 7.19
CA ALA A 213 3.91 15.60 7.08
C ALA A 213 2.97 15.11 5.97
N GLU A 214 1.81 15.75 5.78
CA GLU A 214 0.84 15.37 4.74
C GLU A 214 1.36 15.61 3.31
N ASP A 215 2.33 16.51 3.13
CA ASP A 215 2.98 16.73 1.84
C ASP A 215 3.96 15.62 1.47
N TYR A 216 4.41 14.84 2.47
CA TYR A 216 5.21 13.64 2.26
C TYR A 216 4.36 12.40 1.96
N ILE A 217 3.04 12.46 2.10
CA ILE A 217 2.14 11.34 1.80
C ILE A 217 1.66 11.44 0.35
N PHE A 218 1.95 10.39 -0.44
CA PHE A 218 1.47 10.27 -1.83
C PHE A 218 0.03 9.75 -1.90
N GLY A 219 -0.28 8.72 -1.12
CA GLY A 219 -1.56 8.04 -1.15
C GLY A 219 -1.66 6.94 -0.11
N MET A 220 -2.76 6.20 -0.12
CA MET A 220 -3.06 5.17 0.86
C MET A 220 -3.48 3.86 0.18
N VAL A 221 -3.29 2.75 0.89
CA VAL A 221 -3.73 1.41 0.52
C VAL A 221 -4.37 0.72 1.73
N LEU A 222 -5.22 -0.27 1.46
CA LEU A 222 -5.57 -1.25 2.50
C LEU A 222 -4.37 -2.15 2.75
N PHE A 223 -4.17 -2.55 4.00
CA PHE A 223 -3.08 -3.41 4.41
C PHE A 223 -3.62 -4.49 5.37
N ASN A 224 -3.11 -5.72 5.21
CA ASN A 224 -3.39 -6.80 6.13
C ASN A 224 -2.06 -7.33 6.64
N ASP A 225 -1.72 -7.00 7.87
CA ASP A 225 -0.55 -7.57 8.53
C ASP A 225 -0.93 -8.96 9.06
N TRP A 226 -0.45 -10.01 8.39
CA TRP A 226 -0.76 -11.39 8.76
C TRP A 226 0.12 -11.81 9.92
N SER A 227 -0.48 -12.18 11.04
CA SER A 227 0.27 -12.51 12.25
C SER A 227 0.04 -13.96 12.71
N ALA A 228 1.10 -14.61 13.14
CA ALA A 228 1.10 -15.89 13.84
C ALA A 228 1.32 -15.66 15.35
N ARG A 229 0.22 -15.42 16.08
CA ARG A 229 0.22 -14.92 17.46
C ARG A 229 0.92 -15.82 18.47
N ASP A 230 0.96 -17.12 18.23
CA ASP A 230 1.66 -18.10 19.07
C ASP A 230 3.17 -18.08 18.88
N ILE A 231 3.65 -17.80 17.66
CA ILE A 231 5.06 -17.53 17.36
C ILE A 231 5.44 -16.18 17.95
N GLN A 232 4.67 -15.13 17.63
CA GLN A 232 4.89 -13.76 18.09
C GLN A 232 5.02 -13.67 19.61
N LYS A 233 4.10 -14.30 20.35
CA LYS A 233 4.11 -14.33 21.83
C LYS A 233 5.41 -14.89 22.40
N TRP A 234 6.01 -15.89 21.74
CA TRP A 234 7.23 -16.54 22.21
C TRP A 234 8.48 -15.69 21.94
N GLU A 235 8.54 -15.00 20.81
CA GLU A 235 9.76 -14.30 20.36
C GLU A 235 9.85 -12.81 20.75
N TYR A 236 8.72 -12.12 20.96
CA TYR A 236 8.71 -10.65 20.87
C TYR A 236 9.46 -9.92 22.00
N VAL A 237 9.79 -10.60 23.09
CA VAL A 237 10.50 -9.98 24.21
C VAL A 237 12.00 -10.26 24.11
N PRO A 238 12.88 -9.24 24.14
CA PRO A 238 12.59 -7.81 24.29
C PRO A 238 12.57 -7.01 22.97
N LEU A 239 12.79 -7.67 21.83
CA LEU A 239 13.15 -6.99 20.56
C LEU A 239 11.97 -6.59 19.67
N GLY A 240 10.75 -6.96 20.04
CA GLY A 240 9.53 -6.73 19.26
C GLY A 240 9.19 -7.90 18.32
N PRO A 241 8.05 -7.80 17.60
CA PRO A 241 7.61 -8.79 16.61
C PRO A 241 8.65 -9.03 15.51
N PHE A 242 8.77 -10.26 15.01
CA PHE A 242 9.74 -10.58 13.95
C PHE A 242 9.27 -11.62 12.92
N LEU A 243 9.08 -12.88 13.31
CA LEU A 243 8.60 -13.97 12.45
C LEU A 243 7.09 -14.22 12.57
N GLY A 244 6.50 -13.80 13.70
CA GLY A 244 5.10 -13.99 14.02
C GLY A 244 4.19 -12.90 13.49
#